data_AF-A0A1W9ZHV7-F1
#
_entry.id   AF-A0A1W9ZHV7-F1
#
_cell.length_a   1.000
_cell.length_b   1.000
_cell.length_c   1.000
_cell.angle_alpha   90.00
_cell.angle_beta   90.00
_cell.angle_gamma   90.00
#
_symmetry.space_group_name_H-M   'P 1'
#
loop_
_entity.id
_entity.type
_entity.pdbx_description
1 polymer ?
#
loop_
_entity_poly.entity_id
_entity_poly.type
_entity_poly.pdbx_seq_one_letter_code
_entity_poly.pdbx_strand_id
1 'polypeptide(L)'
;MRLPAHVTLLEPSARRHDANVVDLLGAITVAAAHHANTYVAEPGPDEPALNGDRPARSAAPDVDEFGPTLVDAVRRRDGLPRIAQAIAAPAVRKTGVLDSETEKLRECTADIQHTVLNAYPNHDPSAVGDWMLLAAIEALIDGHEYLANYHLAWFEAISHRRGS
;
A
#
# COMPACT_ATOMS: atom_id res chain seq x y z
N MET A 1 -9.12 -1.61 -2.05
CA MET A 1 -10.11 -0.74 -1.35
C MET A 1 -10.24 0.55 -2.12
N ARG A 2 -11.47 0.96 -2.44
CA ARG A 2 -11.76 2.27 -3.05
C ARG A 2 -12.21 3.26 -1.98
N LEU A 3 -11.87 4.53 -2.17
CA LEU A 3 -12.12 5.58 -1.19
C LEU A 3 -13.33 6.45 -1.58
N PRO A 4 -14.19 6.82 -0.61
CA PRO A 4 -15.20 7.85 -0.82
C PRO A 4 -14.58 9.19 -1.23
N ALA A 5 -15.38 10.04 -1.88
CA ALA A 5 -14.98 11.42 -2.18
C ALA A 5 -14.58 12.19 -0.89
N HIS A 6 -13.67 13.16 -1.05
CA HIS A 6 -13.29 14.13 -0.01
C HIS A 6 -12.68 13.56 1.28
N VAL A 7 -12.17 12.32 1.26
CA VAL A 7 -11.39 11.77 2.37
C VAL A 7 -9.94 12.26 2.32
N THR A 8 -9.35 12.48 3.49
CA THR A 8 -7.92 12.75 3.65
C THR A 8 -7.28 11.59 4.39
N LEU A 9 -6.12 11.14 3.91
CA LEU A 9 -5.34 10.09 4.56
C LEU A 9 -4.27 10.70 5.46
N LEU A 10 -3.92 9.95 6.49
CA LEU A 10 -2.73 10.21 7.28
C LEU A 10 -1.48 10.18 6.39
N GLU A 11 -0.54 11.09 6.63
CA GLU A 11 0.73 11.11 5.90
C GLU A 11 1.60 9.89 6.24
N PRO A 12 2.40 9.37 5.28
CA PRO A 12 3.39 8.33 5.55
C PRO A 12 4.34 8.74 6.68
N SER A 13 4.27 8.04 7.81
CA SER A 13 5.14 8.25 8.96
C SER A 13 5.09 7.06 9.91
N ALA A 14 6.18 6.89 10.67
CA ALA A 14 6.25 5.89 11.72
C ALA A 14 5.22 6.21 12.81
N ARG A 15 4.38 5.23 13.14
CA ARG A 15 3.38 5.33 14.21
C ARG A 15 3.53 4.20 15.21
N ARG A 16 3.01 4.42 16.42
CA ARG A 16 3.01 3.43 17.50
C ARG A 16 2.23 2.18 17.06
N HIS A 17 2.74 0.99 17.35
CA HIS A 17 2.14 -0.27 16.87
C HIS A 17 0.82 -0.62 17.56
N ASP A 18 0.65 -0.21 18.81
CA ASP A 18 -0.55 -0.41 19.62
C ASP A 18 -1.57 0.75 19.51
N ALA A 19 -1.34 1.72 18.62
CA ALA A 19 -2.32 2.77 18.34
C ALA A 19 -3.56 2.17 17.69
N ASN A 20 -4.72 2.32 18.34
CA ASN A 20 -5.99 1.90 17.76
C ASN A 20 -6.50 2.91 16.72
N VAL A 21 -7.56 2.57 15.99
CA VAL A 21 -8.11 3.43 14.92
C VAL A 21 -8.59 4.79 15.41
N VAL A 22 -9.04 4.91 16.66
CA VAL A 22 -9.47 6.19 17.27
C VAL A 22 -8.24 7.02 17.65
N ASP A 23 -7.18 6.41 18.18
CA ASP A 23 -5.92 7.10 18.46
C ASP A 23 -5.33 7.73 17.19
N LEU A 24 -5.47 7.03 16.05
CA LEU A 24 -4.98 7.47 14.74
C LEU A 24 -5.75 8.68 14.18
N LEU A 25 -6.98 8.95 14.63
CA LEU A 25 -7.75 10.13 14.20
C LEU A 25 -7.18 11.45 14.77
N GLY A 26 -6.45 11.39 15.89
CA GLY A 26 -5.97 12.59 16.57
C GLY A 26 -7.11 13.47 17.09
N ALA A 27 -6.95 14.80 16.97
CA ALA A 27 -7.93 15.76 17.45
C ALA A 27 -9.11 15.90 16.49
N ILE A 28 -10.24 15.26 16.81
CA ILE A 28 -11.49 15.32 16.05
C ILE A 28 -12.66 15.81 16.90
N THR A 29 -13.72 16.30 16.26
CA THR A 29 -14.97 16.70 16.94
C THR A 29 -16.02 15.59 16.94
N VAL A 30 -15.98 14.71 15.93
CA VAL A 30 -16.87 13.55 15.78
C VAL A 30 -16.05 12.38 15.26
N ALA A 31 -16.26 11.20 15.83
CA ALA A 31 -15.62 9.95 15.39
C ALA A 31 -16.65 8.86 15.16
N ALA A 32 -16.44 8.11 14.08
CA ALA A 32 -17.06 6.82 13.83
C ALA A 32 -15.93 5.81 13.56
N ALA A 33 -16.06 4.61 14.12
CA ALA A 33 -15.07 3.55 13.96
C ALA A 33 -15.78 2.22 13.68
N HIS A 34 -15.13 1.38 12.89
CA HIS A 34 -15.57 0.03 12.60
C HIS A 34 -14.58 -0.97 13.21
N HIS A 35 -15.10 -1.98 13.91
CA HIS A 35 -14.28 -3.06 14.45
C HIS A 35 -14.17 -4.20 13.43
N ALA A 36 -12.96 -4.72 13.25
CA ALA A 36 -12.70 -5.82 12.33
C ALA A 36 -13.67 -7.00 12.57
N ASN A 37 -14.11 -7.64 11.49
CA ASN A 37 -15.07 -8.74 11.46
C ASN A 37 -16.49 -8.38 11.92
N THR A 38 -16.80 -7.10 12.15
CA THR A 38 -18.18 -6.67 12.36
C THR A 38 -18.90 -6.68 11.01
N TYR A 39 -20.13 -7.18 11.00
CA TYR A 39 -20.95 -7.19 9.80
C TYR A 39 -21.18 -5.77 9.28
N VAL A 40 -21.05 -5.58 7.96
CA VAL A 40 -21.41 -4.35 7.25
C VAL A 40 -22.63 -4.70 6.39
N ALA A 41 -23.69 -3.92 6.53
CA ALA A 41 -24.91 -4.10 5.73
C ALA A 41 -24.63 -3.81 4.25
N GLU A 42 -25.48 -4.35 3.38
CA GLU A 42 -25.43 -4.04 1.95
C GLU A 42 -25.60 -2.53 1.70
N PRO A 43 -24.88 -1.97 0.72
CA PRO A 43 -24.89 -0.53 0.47
C PRO A 43 -26.28 -0.04 0.07
N GLY A 44 -26.75 1.00 0.75
CA GLY A 44 -28.01 1.69 0.46
C GLY A 44 -27.86 2.78 -0.62
N PRO A 45 -28.97 3.47 -0.97
CA PRO A 45 -28.96 4.56 -1.96
C PRO A 45 -28.16 5.80 -1.52
N ASP A 46 -27.95 5.97 -0.21
CA ASP A 46 -27.24 7.11 0.38
C ASP A 46 -25.73 6.86 0.58
N GLU A 47 -25.21 5.72 0.10
CA GLU A 47 -23.78 5.40 0.18
C GLU A 47 -22.94 6.38 -0.67
N PRO A 48 -21.82 6.90 -0.13
CA PRO A 48 -21.00 7.84 -0.86
C PRO A 48 -20.33 7.23 -2.09
N ALA A 49 -20.19 8.03 -3.14
CA ALA A 49 -19.48 7.62 -4.34
C ALA A 49 -17.99 7.33 -4.06
N LEU A 50 -17.52 6.16 -4.48
CA LEU A 50 -16.14 5.69 -4.26
C LEU A 50 -15.16 6.21 -5.33
N ASN A 51 -15.01 7.53 -5.44
CA ASN A 51 -14.17 8.19 -6.44
C ASN A 51 -13.02 9.04 -5.86
N GLY A 52 -12.71 8.89 -4.57
CA GLY A 52 -11.70 9.67 -3.85
C GLY A 52 -10.28 9.11 -3.87
N ASP A 53 -10.02 7.95 -4.49
CA ASP A 53 -8.70 7.31 -4.43
C ASP A 53 -7.55 8.21 -4.91
N ARG A 54 -7.70 8.81 -6.10
CA ARG A 54 -6.66 9.67 -6.68
C ARG A 54 -6.33 10.88 -5.80
N PRO A 55 -7.28 11.76 -5.43
CA PRO A 55 -6.95 12.92 -4.61
C PRO A 55 -6.39 12.54 -3.24
N ALA A 56 -6.93 11.51 -2.60
CA ALA A 56 -6.49 11.10 -1.27
C ALA A 56 -5.07 10.51 -1.26
N ARG A 57 -4.71 9.70 -2.27
CA ARG A 57 -3.41 9.03 -2.34
C ARG A 57 -2.32 9.89 -2.98
N SER A 58 -2.67 10.85 -3.83
CA SER A 58 -1.72 11.79 -4.42
C SER A 58 -1.20 12.85 -3.43
N ALA A 59 -1.75 12.90 -2.21
CA ALA A 59 -1.27 13.78 -1.16
C ALA A 59 -0.03 13.25 -0.43
N ALA A 60 0.39 12.00 -0.68
CA ALA A 60 1.64 11.48 -0.13
C ALA A 60 2.84 12.26 -0.68
N PRO A 61 3.86 12.56 0.15
CA PRO A 61 5.10 13.19 -0.33
C PRO A 61 5.76 12.37 -1.45
N ASP A 62 6.40 13.07 -2.38
CA ASP A 62 7.19 12.42 -3.42
C ASP A 62 8.42 11.76 -2.81
N VAL A 63 8.70 10.52 -3.23
CA VAL A 63 9.91 9.79 -2.86
C VAL A 63 11.07 10.27 -3.72
N ASP A 64 12.12 10.76 -3.07
CA ASP A 64 13.36 11.15 -3.73
C ASP A 64 13.97 9.97 -4.49
N GLU A 65 14.44 10.23 -5.72
CA GLU A 65 15.03 9.22 -6.61
C GLU A 65 14.16 7.95 -6.70
N PHE A 66 12.83 8.12 -6.86
CA PHE A 66 11.83 7.04 -6.87
C PHE A 66 12.29 5.74 -7.53
N GLY A 67 12.84 5.82 -8.76
CA GLY A 67 13.30 4.66 -9.51
C GLY A 67 14.41 3.88 -8.81
N PRO A 68 15.58 4.49 -8.57
CA PRO A 68 16.63 3.92 -7.73
C PRO A 68 16.13 3.40 -6.37
N THR A 69 15.31 4.19 -5.66
CA THR A 69 14.78 3.83 -4.34
C THR A 69 13.94 2.56 -4.38
N LEU A 70 13.02 2.44 -5.36
CA LEU A 70 12.20 1.24 -5.53
C LEU A 70 13.05 -0.01 -5.86
N VAL A 71 13.98 0.11 -6.80
CA VAL A 71 14.85 -1.00 -7.21
C VAL A 71 15.72 -1.47 -6.05
N ASP A 72 16.27 -0.55 -5.28
CA ASP A 72 17.09 -0.86 -4.11
C ASP A 72 16.28 -1.50 -2.98
N ALA A 73 15.07 -1.01 -2.73
CA ALA A 73 14.15 -1.58 -1.74
C ALA A 73 13.79 -3.03 -2.08
N VAL A 74 13.47 -3.32 -3.35
CA VAL A 74 13.19 -4.68 -3.83
C VAL A 74 14.44 -5.56 -3.71
N ARG A 75 15.59 -5.09 -4.18
CA ARG A 75 16.86 -5.85 -4.17
C ARG A 75 17.29 -6.29 -2.78
N ARG A 76 17.04 -5.48 -1.74
CA ARG A 76 17.44 -5.76 -0.35
C ARG A 76 16.49 -6.72 0.39
N ARG A 77 15.38 -7.13 -0.25
CA ARG A 77 14.29 -7.85 0.40
C ARG A 77 14.31 -9.33 0.02
N ASP A 78 14.83 -10.16 0.92
CA ASP A 78 14.97 -11.61 0.69
C ASP A 78 13.62 -12.35 0.60
N GLY A 79 12.57 -11.80 1.23
CA GLY A 79 11.23 -12.40 1.27
C GLY A 79 10.38 -12.18 0.02
N LEU A 80 10.80 -11.32 -0.91
CA LEU A 80 10.00 -11.01 -2.09
C LEU A 80 9.96 -12.18 -3.08
N PRO A 81 8.81 -12.38 -3.76
CA PRO A 81 8.72 -13.36 -4.83
C PRO A 81 9.70 -13.00 -5.95
N ARG A 82 10.32 -14.01 -6.55
CA ARG A 82 11.34 -13.82 -7.61
C ARG A 82 10.85 -12.95 -8.78
N ILE A 83 9.54 -12.95 -9.03
CA ILE A 83 8.95 -12.12 -10.09
C ILE A 83 9.18 -10.63 -9.83
N ALA A 84 9.03 -10.17 -8.59
CA ALA A 84 9.27 -8.77 -8.22
C ALA A 84 10.73 -8.38 -8.45
N GLN A 85 11.67 -9.26 -8.10
CA GLN A 85 13.11 -9.07 -8.34
C GLN A 85 13.42 -8.94 -9.85
N ALA A 86 12.73 -9.71 -10.69
CA ALA A 86 12.95 -9.71 -12.14
C ALA A 86 12.42 -8.44 -12.81
N ILE A 87 11.25 -7.94 -12.38
CA ILE A 87 10.51 -6.90 -13.12
C ILE A 87 10.61 -5.50 -12.53
N ALA A 88 11.09 -5.32 -11.30
CA ALA A 88 11.18 -3.99 -10.69
C ALA A 88 12.02 -3.00 -11.53
N ALA A 89 13.22 -3.40 -11.96
CA ALA A 89 14.06 -2.55 -12.79
C ALA A 89 13.48 -2.29 -14.20
N PRO A 90 12.97 -3.31 -14.93
CA PRO A 90 12.24 -3.08 -16.18
C PRO A 90 11.04 -2.13 -16.05
N ALA A 91 10.23 -2.27 -14.99
CA ALA A 91 9.07 -1.41 -14.73
C ALA A 91 9.50 0.05 -14.53
N VAL A 92 10.53 0.30 -13.71
CA VAL A 92 11.11 1.64 -13.49
C VAL A 92 11.66 2.25 -14.78
N ARG A 93 12.33 1.45 -15.63
CA ARG A 93 12.88 1.93 -16.90
C ARG A 93 11.84 2.06 -18.01
N LYS A 94 10.59 1.65 -17.77
CA LYS A 94 9.51 1.58 -18.76
C LYS A 94 9.92 0.80 -20.02
N THR A 95 10.70 -0.26 -19.85
CA THR A 95 11.20 -1.09 -20.97
C THR A 95 10.25 -2.23 -21.36
N GLY A 96 9.09 -2.31 -20.70
CA GLY A 96 8.09 -3.37 -20.88
C GLY A 96 8.26 -4.51 -19.88
N VAL A 97 7.13 -5.10 -19.49
CA VAL A 97 6.99 -6.29 -18.64
C VAL A 97 6.00 -7.20 -19.37
N LEU A 98 6.24 -8.51 -19.40
CA LEU A 98 5.35 -9.44 -20.11
C LEU A 98 4.00 -9.57 -19.39
N ASP A 99 2.94 -9.87 -20.14
CA ASP A 99 1.60 -10.07 -19.55
C ASP A 99 1.61 -11.22 -18.51
N SER A 100 2.33 -12.31 -18.79
CA SER A 100 2.49 -13.44 -17.88
C SER A 100 3.28 -13.10 -16.61
N GLU A 101 4.22 -12.16 -16.71
CA GLU A 101 4.95 -11.66 -15.55
C GLU A 101 4.08 -10.76 -14.68
N THR A 102 3.25 -9.94 -15.33
CA THR A 102 2.26 -9.07 -14.68
C THR A 102 1.18 -9.90 -13.96
N GLU A 103 0.68 -10.95 -14.61
CA GLU A 103 -0.28 -11.89 -14.00
C GLU A 103 0.31 -12.56 -12.77
N LYS A 104 1.55 -13.08 -12.88
CA LYS A 104 2.25 -13.70 -11.75
C LYS A 104 2.53 -12.73 -10.60
N LEU A 105 2.83 -11.46 -10.90
CA LEU A 105 2.96 -10.42 -9.88
C LEU A 105 1.64 -10.25 -9.12
N ARG A 106 0.51 -10.13 -9.86
CA ARG A 106 -0.84 -9.96 -9.29
C ARG A 106 -1.26 -11.14 -8.42
N GLU A 107 -0.94 -12.37 -8.82
CA GLU A 107 -1.15 -13.56 -7.98
C GLU A 107 -0.38 -13.45 -6.66
N CYS A 108 0.92 -13.11 -6.71
CA CYS A 108 1.74 -12.95 -5.51
C CYS A 108 1.21 -11.84 -4.58
N THR A 109 0.74 -10.73 -5.15
CA THR A 109 0.14 -9.62 -4.41
C THR A 109 -1.17 -10.05 -3.72
N ALA A 110 -2.01 -10.83 -4.40
CA ALA A 110 -3.24 -11.35 -3.81
C ALA A 110 -2.95 -12.34 -2.67
N ASP A 111 -1.97 -13.22 -2.84
CA ASP A 111 -1.58 -14.20 -1.82
C ASP A 111 -1.04 -13.53 -0.55
N ILE A 112 -0.18 -12.51 -0.69
CA ILE A 112 0.35 -11.78 0.47
C ILE A 112 -0.73 -10.96 1.16
N GLN A 113 -1.64 -10.33 0.38
CA GLN A 113 -2.79 -9.63 0.93
C GLN A 113 -3.66 -10.58 1.76
N HIS A 114 -4.00 -11.75 1.21
CA HIS A 114 -4.80 -12.74 1.90
C HIS A 114 -4.14 -13.21 3.20
N THR A 115 -2.83 -13.49 3.14
CA THR A 115 -2.03 -13.91 4.30
C THR A 115 -2.03 -12.85 5.41
N VAL A 116 -1.79 -11.58 5.06
CA VAL A 116 -1.77 -10.46 6.01
C VAL A 116 -3.15 -10.26 6.66
N LEU A 117 -4.22 -10.27 5.86
CA LEU A 117 -5.57 -10.05 6.36
C LEU A 117 -6.05 -11.20 7.26
N ASN A 118 -5.74 -12.45 6.94
CA ASN A 118 -6.09 -13.60 7.78
C ASN A 118 -5.33 -13.62 9.12
N ALA A 119 -4.11 -13.09 9.14
CA ALA A 119 -3.31 -13.01 10.35
C ALA A 119 -3.67 -11.79 11.22
N TYR A 120 -4.44 -10.83 10.71
CA TYR A 120 -4.80 -9.61 11.44
C TYR A 120 -5.56 -9.93 12.75
N PRO A 121 -5.22 -9.29 13.89
CA PRO A 121 -4.28 -8.18 14.06
C PRO A 121 -2.81 -8.60 14.26
N ASN A 122 -2.50 -9.89 14.30
CA ASN A 122 -1.19 -10.45 14.62
C ASN A 122 -0.32 -10.74 13.37
N HIS A 123 -0.49 -9.96 12.31
CA HIS A 123 0.23 -10.14 11.05
C HIS A 123 1.71 -9.74 11.20
N ASP A 124 2.59 -10.34 10.37
CA ASP A 124 3.98 -9.91 10.30
C ASP A 124 4.08 -8.54 9.60
N PRO A 125 4.64 -7.50 10.24
CA PRO A 125 4.85 -6.20 9.59
C PRO A 125 5.78 -6.27 8.37
N SER A 126 6.63 -7.31 8.27
CA SER A 126 7.47 -7.52 7.09
C SER A 126 6.63 -7.85 5.86
N ALA A 127 5.61 -8.70 6.02
CA ALA A 127 4.69 -9.06 4.94
C ALA A 127 3.88 -7.85 4.45
N VAL A 128 3.55 -6.91 5.34
CA VAL A 128 2.90 -5.64 4.94
C VAL A 128 3.84 -4.79 4.06
N GLY A 129 5.11 -4.68 4.43
CA GLY A 129 6.09 -3.97 3.60
C GLY A 129 6.34 -4.65 2.25
N ASP A 130 6.36 -5.98 2.22
CA ASP A 130 6.47 -6.75 0.97
C ASP A 130 5.25 -6.47 0.07
N TRP A 131 4.05 -6.49 0.66
CA TRP A 131 2.81 -6.15 -0.04
C TRP A 131 2.83 -4.73 -0.62
N MET A 132 3.35 -3.74 0.13
CA MET A 132 3.52 -2.37 -0.36
C MET A 132 4.46 -2.30 -1.58
N LEU A 133 5.57 -3.04 -1.57
CA LEU A 133 6.49 -3.05 -2.71
C LEU A 133 5.85 -3.70 -3.95
N LEU A 134 5.12 -4.80 -3.79
CA LEU A 134 4.42 -5.43 -4.91
C LEU A 134 3.36 -4.49 -5.50
N ALA A 135 2.56 -3.83 -4.64
CA ALA A 135 1.57 -2.85 -5.07
C ALA A 135 2.19 -1.63 -5.77
N ALA A 136 3.38 -1.20 -5.35
CA ALA A 136 4.11 -0.13 -6.03
C ALA A 136 4.54 -0.52 -7.46
N ILE A 137 5.03 -1.75 -7.64
CA ILE A 137 5.41 -2.28 -8.96
C ILE A 137 4.18 -2.42 -9.86
N GLU A 138 3.07 -2.97 -9.35
CA GLU A 138 1.81 -3.08 -10.11
C GLU A 138 1.31 -1.71 -10.57
N ALA A 139 1.24 -0.75 -9.65
CA ALA A 139 0.82 0.61 -9.97
C ALA A 139 1.72 1.24 -11.05
N LEU A 140 3.02 0.96 -11.01
CA LEU A 140 3.96 1.46 -12.01
C LEU A 140 3.73 0.82 -13.39
N ILE A 141 3.49 -0.49 -13.45
CA ILE A 141 3.14 -1.21 -14.69
C ILE A 141 1.85 -0.66 -15.29
N ASP A 142 0.85 -0.37 -14.46
CA ASP A 142 -0.43 0.19 -14.88
C ASP A 142 -0.36 1.70 -15.21
N GLY A 143 0.82 2.34 -15.10
CA GLY A 143 1.01 3.77 -15.38
C GLY A 143 0.47 4.71 -14.30
N HIS A 144 0.17 4.20 -13.11
CA HIS A 144 -0.31 4.96 -11.96
C HIS A 144 0.85 5.44 -11.07
N GLU A 145 1.67 6.36 -11.58
CA GLU A 145 2.88 6.86 -10.88
C GLU A 145 2.58 7.41 -9.47
N TYR A 146 1.50 8.17 -9.30
CA TYR A 146 1.07 8.69 -8.00
C TYR A 146 0.79 7.58 -6.97
N LEU A 147 0.27 6.44 -7.42
CA LEU A 147 -0.07 5.31 -6.56
C LEU A 147 1.17 4.48 -6.24
N ALA A 148 2.07 4.34 -7.21
CA ALA A 148 3.38 3.74 -6.99
C ALA A 148 4.18 4.53 -5.95
N ASN A 149 4.17 5.87 -6.06
CA ASN A 149 4.77 6.78 -5.08
C ASN A 149 4.14 6.61 -3.69
N TYR A 150 2.81 6.62 -3.61
CA TYR A 150 2.08 6.41 -2.35
C TYR A 150 2.52 5.13 -1.64
N HIS A 151 2.62 4.01 -2.35
CA HIS A 151 3.02 2.73 -1.77
C HIS A 151 4.48 2.72 -1.30
N LEU A 152 5.39 3.32 -2.09
CA LEU A 152 6.80 3.40 -1.72
C LEU A 152 7.03 4.32 -0.51
N ALA A 153 6.37 5.47 -0.45
CA ALA A 153 6.47 6.40 0.68
C ALA A 153 6.02 5.74 1.99
N TRP A 154 4.93 4.95 1.96
CA TRP A 154 4.50 4.17 3.12
C TRP A 154 5.50 3.07 3.50
N PHE A 155 6.07 2.38 2.51
CA PHE A 155 7.11 1.37 2.74
C PHE A 155 8.33 1.97 3.45
N GLU A 156 8.81 3.14 2.99
CA GLU A 156 9.95 3.81 3.61
C GLU A 156 9.62 4.21 5.05
N ALA A 157 8.45 4.82 5.28
CA ALA A 157 8.03 5.25 6.60
C ALA A 157 8.00 4.11 7.64
N ILE A 158 7.53 2.92 7.25
CA ILE A 158 7.48 1.76 8.18
C ILE A 158 8.83 1.04 8.29
N SER A 159 9.68 1.13 7.28
CA SER A 159 11.00 0.48 7.25
C SER A 159 12.03 1.26 8.08
N HIS A 160 11.99 2.59 8.07
CA HIS A 160 12.89 3.44 8.88
C HIS A 160 12.74 3.19 10.39
N ARG A 161 11.55 2.84 10.87
CA ARG A 161 11.30 2.49 12.27
C ARG A 161 12.00 1.20 12.71
N ARG A 162 12.28 0.27 11.79
CA ARG A 162 12.95 -1.00 12.12
C ARG A 162 14.47 -0.84 12.28
N GLY A 163 15.04 0.28 11.82
CA GLY A 163 16.47 0.57 11.89
C GLY A 163 16.92 1.45 13.07
N SER A 164 15.98 1.97 13.88
CA SER A 164 16.25 2.77 15.09
C SER A 164 15.90 2.00 16.36
#